data_AF-A0A2N2J3B1-F1
#
_entry.id   AF-A0A2N2J3B1-F1
#
_cell.length_a   1.000
_cell.length_b   1.000
_cell.length_c   1.000
_cell.angle_alpha   90.00
_cell.angle_beta   90.00
_cell.angle_gamma   90.00
#
_symmetry.space_group_name_H-M   'P 1'
#
loop_
_entity.id
_entity.type
_entity.pdbx_description
1 polymer ?
#
loop_
_entity_poly.entity_id
_entity_poly.type
_entity_poly.pdbx_seq_one_letter_code
_entity_poly.pdbx_strand_id
1 'polypeptide(L)'
;MIKKSFKSYGMIVLLAAIFFMINASAGFAQPAQDKSIECSKEIAKTVVHTTALGLGNILKDVKGEEKRIALIRAFVGPIRFYPDNSGYFYVYDFQCVNIAHATQKDLQGKNLYDHKDAKGKYVIRELSAAAKKGGGFVEFYWLKPGAKGEQKKLGYVEPVPGTKYFIGTGVYLP
;
A
#
# COMPACT_ATOMS: atom_id res chain seq x y z
N MET A 1 55.64 27.07 -24.21
CA MET A 1 54.49 26.33 -24.80
C MET A 1 54.02 25.24 -23.83
N ILE A 2 53.44 25.56 -22.65
CA ILE A 2 53.09 24.58 -21.59
C ILE A 2 51.86 25.04 -20.75
N LYS A 3 50.74 25.42 -21.36
CA LYS A 3 49.51 25.84 -20.62
C LYS A 3 48.25 25.05 -20.93
N LYS A 4 48.24 24.17 -21.95
CA LYS A 4 47.04 23.41 -22.35
C LYS A 4 46.81 22.10 -21.59
N SER A 5 47.82 21.56 -20.90
CA SER A 5 47.75 20.23 -20.27
C SER A 5 46.98 20.22 -18.94
N PHE A 6 47.12 21.26 -18.11
CA PHE A 6 46.57 21.29 -16.74
C PHE A 6 45.03 21.34 -16.66
N LYS A 7 44.35 21.94 -17.65
CA LYS A 7 42.88 22.00 -17.70
C LYS A 7 42.24 20.62 -17.92
N SER A 8 42.92 19.71 -18.62
CA SER A 8 42.38 18.39 -18.94
C SER A 8 42.37 17.47 -17.72
N TYR A 9 43.46 17.45 -16.94
CA TYR A 9 43.56 16.64 -15.73
C TYR A 9 42.61 17.11 -14.62
N GLY A 10 42.42 18.43 -14.46
CA GLY A 10 41.45 18.97 -13.50
C GLY A 10 40.01 18.54 -13.82
N MET A 11 39.65 18.46 -15.10
CA MET A 11 38.31 18.02 -15.53
C MET A 11 38.10 16.52 -15.32
N ILE A 12 39.12 15.69 -15.56
CA ILE A 12 39.07 14.24 -15.31
C ILE A 12 38.93 13.94 -13.80
N VAL A 13 39.68 14.65 -12.94
CA VAL A 13 39.57 14.49 -11.49
C VAL A 13 38.20 14.92 -10.98
N LEU A 14 37.64 16.01 -11.51
CA LEU A 14 36.30 16.48 -11.15
C LEU A 14 35.21 15.47 -11.57
N LEU A 15 35.30 14.93 -12.79
CA LEU A 15 34.37 13.91 -13.27
C LEU A 15 34.48 12.61 -12.48
N ALA A 16 35.70 12.18 -12.12
CA ALA A 16 35.91 11.03 -11.25
C ALA A 16 35.33 11.25 -9.85
N ALA A 17 35.50 12.44 -9.27
CA ALA A 17 34.91 12.80 -7.98
C ALA A 17 33.38 12.84 -8.04
N ILE A 18 32.77 13.39 -9.10
CA ILE A 18 31.32 13.37 -9.31
C ILE A 18 30.81 11.94 -9.47
N PHE A 19 31.48 11.12 -10.29
CA PHE A 19 31.12 9.71 -10.47
C PHE A 19 31.23 8.92 -9.17
N PHE A 20 32.28 9.15 -8.38
CA PHE A 20 32.43 8.53 -7.07
C PHE A 20 31.34 8.99 -6.09
N MET A 21 31.01 10.29 -6.05
CA MET A 21 29.93 10.83 -5.23
C MET A 21 28.56 10.25 -5.63
N ILE A 22 28.27 10.12 -6.92
CA ILE A 22 27.02 9.51 -7.41
C ILE A 22 26.92 8.04 -6.94
N ASN A 23 27.97 7.23 -7.16
CA ASN A 23 27.96 5.83 -6.77
C ASN A 23 27.92 5.64 -5.24
N ALA A 24 28.66 6.47 -4.48
CA ALA A 24 28.60 6.43 -3.02
C ALA A 24 27.20 6.79 -2.51
N SER A 25 26.57 7.84 -3.05
CA SER A 25 25.21 8.23 -2.66
C SER A 25 24.17 7.15 -2.97
N ALA A 26 24.28 6.46 -4.11
CA ALA A 26 23.40 5.35 -4.45
C ALA A 26 23.54 4.18 -3.46
N GLY A 27 24.79 3.86 -3.07
CA GLY A 27 25.08 2.81 -2.08
C GLY A 27 24.52 3.08 -0.68
N PHE A 28 24.42 4.34 -0.25
CA PHE A 28 23.81 4.71 1.04
C PHE A 28 22.29 4.90 0.96
N ALA A 29 21.77 5.34 -0.18
CA ALA A 29 20.33 5.58 -0.37
C ALA A 29 19.52 4.26 -0.37
N GLN A 30 20.07 3.21 -0.96
CA GLN A 30 19.36 1.94 -1.13
C GLN A 30 19.07 1.21 0.20
N PRO A 31 20.03 1.04 1.13
CA PRO A 31 19.75 0.46 2.45
C PRO A 31 18.75 1.27 3.29
N ALA A 32 18.80 2.61 3.19
CA ALA A 32 17.85 3.47 3.89
C ALA A 32 16.42 3.32 3.33
N GLN A 33 16.29 3.23 2.00
CA GLN A 33 15.02 2.99 1.32
C GLN A 33 14.44 1.63 1.67
N ASP A 34 15.25 0.57 1.64
CA ASP A 34 14.82 -0.79 1.97
C ASP A 34 14.32 -0.88 3.43
N LYS A 35 15.05 -0.25 4.36
CA LYS A 35 14.64 -0.18 5.77
C LYS A 35 13.33 0.59 5.96
N SER A 36 13.09 1.64 5.19
CA SER A 36 11.83 2.40 5.22
C SER A 36 10.65 1.58 4.70
N ILE A 37 10.85 0.83 3.60
CA ILE A 37 9.84 -0.07 3.04
C ILE A 37 9.51 -1.18 4.04
N GLU A 38 10.52 -1.78 4.67
CA GLU A 38 10.31 -2.85 5.65
C GLU A 38 9.53 -2.34 6.88
N CYS A 39 9.89 -1.17 7.41
CA CYS A 39 9.10 -0.52 8.46
C CYS A 39 7.65 -0.28 8.02
N SER A 40 7.44 0.18 6.79
CA SER A 40 6.11 0.42 6.25
C SER A 40 5.29 -0.86 6.10
N LYS A 41 5.92 -1.99 5.74
CA LYS A 41 5.27 -3.32 5.70
C LYS A 41 4.83 -3.77 7.07
N GLU A 42 5.69 -3.63 8.09
CA GLU A 42 5.33 -4.00 9.46
C GLU A 42 4.20 -3.11 9.99
N ILE A 43 4.22 -1.80 9.70
CA ILE A 43 3.09 -0.91 10.00
C ILE A 43 1.81 -1.43 9.34
N ALA A 44 1.84 -1.74 8.04
CA ALA A 44 0.66 -2.24 7.31
C ALA A 44 0.10 -3.51 7.94
N LYS A 45 0.97 -4.46 8.31
CA LYS A 45 0.60 -5.69 8.99
C LYS A 45 -0.03 -5.43 10.36
N THR A 46 0.66 -4.67 11.22
CA THR A 46 0.20 -4.38 12.58
C THR A 46 -1.14 -3.64 12.59
N VAL A 47 -1.30 -2.61 11.75
CA VAL A 47 -2.55 -1.82 11.74
C VAL A 47 -3.72 -2.62 11.15
N VAL A 48 -3.49 -3.47 10.14
CA VAL A 48 -4.53 -4.38 9.63
C VAL A 48 -4.93 -5.38 10.69
N HIS A 49 -3.96 -6.04 11.34
CA HIS A 49 -4.22 -7.06 12.34
C HIS A 49 -5.05 -6.51 13.51
N THR A 50 -4.57 -5.43 14.12
CA THR A 50 -5.26 -4.78 15.24
C THR A 50 -6.64 -4.26 14.86
N THR A 51 -6.79 -3.70 13.65
CA THR A 51 -8.09 -3.21 13.16
C THR A 51 -9.06 -4.35 12.85
N ALA A 52 -8.58 -5.46 12.27
CA ALA A 52 -9.40 -6.63 11.96
C ALA A 52 -9.98 -7.23 13.25
N LEU A 53 -9.14 -7.40 14.29
CA LEU A 53 -9.58 -7.87 15.60
C LEU A 53 -10.60 -6.91 16.24
N GLY A 54 -10.30 -5.61 16.23
CA GLY A 54 -11.19 -4.58 16.79
C GLY A 54 -12.55 -4.55 16.11
N LEU A 55 -12.57 -4.50 14.77
CA LEU A 55 -13.80 -4.54 13.97
C LEU A 55 -14.56 -5.86 14.19
N GLY A 56 -13.86 -6.99 14.18
CA GLY A 56 -14.47 -8.30 14.44
C GLY A 56 -15.17 -8.33 15.79
N ASN A 57 -14.59 -7.72 16.83
CA ASN A 57 -15.22 -7.63 18.14
C ASN A 57 -16.43 -6.69 18.16
N ILE A 58 -16.29 -5.47 17.63
CA ILE A 58 -17.36 -4.46 17.60
C ILE A 58 -18.58 -4.97 16.82
N LEU A 59 -18.36 -5.68 15.71
CA LEU A 59 -19.45 -6.12 14.83
C LEU A 59 -20.29 -7.27 15.40
N LYS A 60 -19.83 -7.97 16.45
CA LYS A 60 -20.60 -9.05 17.11
C LYS A 60 -21.96 -8.55 17.59
N ASP A 61 -21.99 -7.36 18.19
CA ASP A 61 -23.18 -6.80 18.81
C ASP A 61 -24.05 -5.97 17.84
N VAL A 62 -23.55 -5.74 16.62
CA VAL A 62 -24.26 -4.96 15.60
C VAL A 62 -25.13 -5.88 14.76
N LYS A 63 -26.45 -5.77 14.96
CA LYS A 63 -27.46 -6.46 14.17
C LYS A 63 -27.82 -5.67 12.91
N GLY A 64 -28.00 -6.38 11.79
CA GLY A 64 -28.37 -5.80 10.50
C GLY A 64 -27.16 -5.40 9.67
N GLU A 65 -27.17 -5.85 8.41
CA GLU A 65 -26.05 -5.66 7.49
C GLU A 65 -25.76 -4.17 7.22
N GLU A 66 -26.80 -3.38 6.97
CA GLU A 66 -26.65 -1.95 6.69
C GLU A 66 -25.97 -1.19 7.83
N LYS A 67 -26.32 -1.52 9.09
CA LYS A 67 -25.70 -0.92 10.28
C LYS A 67 -24.23 -1.33 10.40
N ARG A 68 -23.90 -2.59 10.10
CA ARG A 68 -22.51 -3.07 10.06
C ARG A 68 -21.70 -2.32 9.00
N ILE A 69 -22.22 -2.20 7.79
CA ILE A 69 -21.57 -1.48 6.69
C ILE A 69 -21.38 -0.01 7.03
N ALA A 70 -22.41 0.66 7.58
CA ALA A 70 -22.32 2.05 8.01
C ALA A 70 -21.24 2.25 9.08
N LEU A 71 -21.17 1.36 10.07
CA LEU A 71 -20.13 1.40 11.11
C LEU A 71 -18.75 1.21 10.50
N ILE A 72 -18.55 0.20 9.64
CA ILE A 72 -17.27 -0.06 8.98
C ILE A 72 -16.82 1.19 8.22
N ARG A 73 -17.70 1.80 7.41
CA ARG A 73 -17.40 3.00 6.61
C ARG A 73 -17.03 4.20 7.49
N ALA A 74 -17.78 4.42 8.58
CA ALA A 74 -17.51 5.50 9.53
C ALA A 74 -16.17 5.30 10.25
N PHE A 75 -15.87 4.06 10.65
CA PHE A 75 -14.64 3.70 11.36
C PHE A 75 -13.40 3.86 10.47
N VAL A 76 -13.39 3.25 9.27
CA VAL A 76 -12.17 3.19 8.44
C VAL A 76 -11.97 4.42 7.56
N GLY A 77 -13.04 5.17 7.26
CA GLY A 77 -13.04 6.31 6.35
C GLY A 77 -12.00 7.41 6.67
N PRO A 78 -11.93 7.92 7.91
CA PRO A 78 -11.05 9.04 8.25
C PRO A 78 -9.58 8.66 8.42
N ILE A 79 -9.24 7.36 8.54
CA ILE A 79 -7.92 6.94 8.99
C ILE A 79 -6.86 7.14 7.89
N ARG A 80 -5.79 7.87 8.20
CA ARG A 80 -4.55 7.97 7.43
C ARG A 80 -3.33 7.83 8.36
N PHE A 81 -2.31 7.06 7.96
CA PHE A 81 -1.22 6.70 8.88
C PHE A 81 0.19 6.65 8.29
N TYR A 82 0.38 6.94 7.00
CA TYR A 82 1.72 7.22 6.46
C TYR A 82 1.92 8.74 6.33
N PRO A 83 3.16 9.25 6.42
CA PRO A 83 3.44 10.69 6.37
C PRO A 83 2.88 11.42 5.13
N ASP A 84 2.80 10.72 3.99
CA ASP A 84 2.28 11.25 2.73
C ASP A 84 0.76 11.06 2.55
N ASN A 85 0.04 10.69 3.62
CA ASN A 85 -1.38 10.34 3.61
C ASN A 85 -1.77 9.19 2.67
N SER A 86 -0.81 8.36 2.22
CA SER A 86 -1.09 7.23 1.33
C SER A 86 -1.54 5.95 2.06
N GLY A 87 -1.38 5.89 3.38
CA GLY A 87 -1.83 4.77 4.21
C GLY A 87 -3.32 4.91 4.49
N TYR A 88 -4.12 3.97 4.01
CA TYR A 88 -5.58 3.99 4.17
C TYR A 88 -6.13 2.56 4.15
N PHE A 89 -7.34 2.36 4.67
CA PHE A 89 -7.99 1.06 4.67
C PHE A 89 -8.98 0.87 3.52
N TYR A 90 -9.12 -0.38 3.10
CA TYR A 90 -10.20 -0.88 2.25
C TYR A 90 -10.76 -2.16 2.85
N VAL A 91 -12.07 -2.37 2.69
CA VAL A 91 -12.80 -3.53 3.20
C VAL A 91 -13.63 -4.08 2.06
N TYR A 92 -13.53 -5.39 1.86
CA TYR A 92 -14.31 -6.14 0.89
C TYR A 92 -14.97 -7.34 1.58
N ASP A 93 -16.01 -7.89 0.98
CA ASP A 93 -16.40 -9.26 1.29
C ASP A 93 -15.61 -10.28 0.45
N PHE A 94 -15.71 -11.55 0.82
CA PHE A 94 -15.01 -12.63 0.10
C PHE A 94 -15.52 -12.88 -1.34
N GLN A 95 -16.62 -12.24 -1.75
CA GLN A 95 -17.15 -12.22 -3.12
C GLN A 95 -16.65 -11.02 -3.94
N CYS A 96 -15.70 -10.26 -3.40
CA CYS A 96 -15.08 -9.09 -4.03
C CYS A 96 -15.99 -7.86 -4.14
N VAL A 97 -17.06 -7.79 -3.33
CA VAL A 97 -17.85 -6.55 -3.20
C VAL A 97 -17.12 -5.58 -2.29
N ASN A 98 -16.89 -4.35 -2.76
CA ASN A 98 -16.30 -3.31 -1.92
C ASN A 98 -17.31 -2.85 -0.87
N ILE A 99 -16.95 -2.99 0.40
CA ILE A 99 -17.78 -2.56 1.53
C ILE A 99 -17.42 -1.14 1.94
N ALA A 100 -16.12 -0.87 2.02
CA ALA A 100 -15.58 0.44 2.31
C ALA A 100 -14.26 0.64 1.55
N HIS A 101 -14.03 1.87 1.13
CA HIS A 101 -12.74 2.32 0.61
C HIS A 101 -12.54 3.76 1.06
N ALA A 102 -11.50 4.00 1.88
CA ALA A 102 -11.35 5.28 2.56
C ALA A 102 -11.03 6.44 1.60
N THR A 103 -10.48 6.16 0.41
CA THR A 103 -10.10 7.16 -0.60
C THR A 103 -10.95 7.14 -1.89
N GLN A 104 -11.72 6.08 -2.16
CA GLN A 104 -12.48 5.90 -3.41
C GLN A 104 -13.89 5.44 -3.07
N LYS A 105 -14.69 6.37 -2.52
CA LYS A 105 -16.04 6.07 -2.01
C LYS A 105 -16.99 5.59 -3.09
N ASP A 106 -16.72 5.93 -4.34
CA ASP A 106 -17.46 5.49 -5.53
C ASP A 106 -17.35 3.98 -5.80
N LEU A 107 -16.39 3.27 -5.20
CA LEU A 107 -16.30 1.81 -5.29
C LEU A 107 -17.30 1.09 -4.40
N GLN A 108 -17.80 1.75 -3.34
CA GLN A 108 -18.63 1.11 -2.32
C GLN A 108 -19.90 0.51 -2.92
N GLY A 109 -20.14 -0.78 -2.64
CA GLY A 109 -21.25 -1.58 -3.18
C GLY A 109 -20.98 -2.24 -4.53
N LYS A 110 -19.88 -1.90 -5.22
CA LYS A 110 -19.54 -2.52 -6.51
C LYS A 110 -18.84 -3.85 -6.30
N ASN A 111 -19.20 -4.83 -7.13
CA ASN A 111 -18.45 -6.08 -7.25
C ASN A 111 -17.25 -5.86 -8.17
N LEU A 112 -16.04 -6.05 -7.65
CA LEU A 112 -14.78 -5.89 -8.36
C LEU A 112 -14.10 -7.23 -8.67
N TYR A 113 -14.87 -8.33 -8.74
CA TYR A 113 -14.35 -9.65 -9.06
C TYR A 113 -13.61 -9.67 -10.40
N ASP A 114 -14.15 -9.07 -11.46
CA ASP A 114 -13.52 -9.00 -12.79
C ASP A 114 -12.62 -7.76 -12.99
N HIS A 115 -12.46 -6.92 -11.97
CA HIS A 115 -11.60 -5.75 -12.07
C HIS A 115 -10.13 -6.16 -12.19
N LYS A 116 -9.44 -5.59 -13.18
CA LYS A 116 -8.02 -5.77 -13.42
C LYS A 116 -7.27 -4.48 -13.14
N ASP A 117 -6.11 -4.60 -12.50
CA ASP A 117 -5.17 -3.49 -12.37
C ASP A 117 -4.49 -3.17 -13.72
N ALA A 118 -3.66 -2.13 -13.74
CA ALA A 118 -2.90 -1.70 -14.92
C ALA A 118 -1.96 -2.77 -15.52
N LYS A 119 -1.75 -3.90 -14.85
CA LYS A 119 -0.95 -5.04 -15.33
C LYS A 119 -1.80 -6.28 -15.62
N GLY A 120 -3.13 -6.16 -15.61
CA GLY A 120 -4.05 -7.24 -15.96
C GLY A 120 -4.35 -8.21 -14.83
N LYS A 121 -3.88 -7.95 -13.60
CA LYS A 121 -4.10 -8.82 -12.44
C LYS A 121 -5.51 -8.61 -11.88
N TYR A 122 -6.23 -9.71 -11.61
CA TYR A 122 -7.50 -9.69 -10.88
C TYR A 122 -7.27 -9.42 -9.38
N VAL A 123 -6.90 -8.18 -9.06
CA VAL A 123 -6.37 -7.77 -7.76
C VAL A 123 -7.26 -8.16 -6.58
N ILE A 124 -8.58 -7.97 -6.67
CA ILE A 124 -9.47 -8.27 -5.53
C ILE A 124 -9.61 -9.78 -5.31
N ARG A 125 -9.46 -10.61 -6.35
CA ARG A 125 -9.44 -12.08 -6.20
C ARG A 125 -8.20 -12.53 -5.43
N GLU A 126 -7.03 -12.01 -5.79
CA GLU A 126 -5.76 -12.32 -5.11
C GLU A 126 -5.81 -11.90 -3.63
N LEU A 127 -6.34 -10.71 -3.36
CA LEU A 127 -6.54 -10.23 -1.99
C LEU A 127 -7.52 -11.11 -1.21
N SER A 128 -8.66 -11.47 -1.81
CA SER A 128 -9.64 -12.40 -1.20
C SER A 128 -9.02 -13.77 -0.92
N ALA A 129 -8.21 -14.30 -1.85
CA ALA A 129 -7.52 -15.57 -1.69
C ALA A 129 -6.48 -15.53 -0.56
N ALA A 130 -5.71 -14.45 -0.43
CA ALA A 130 -4.77 -14.26 0.66
C ALA A 130 -5.49 -14.17 2.02
N ALA A 131 -6.56 -13.37 2.11
CA ALA A 131 -7.36 -13.24 3.33
C ALA A 131 -8.00 -14.58 3.75
N LYS A 132 -8.47 -15.40 2.80
CA LYS A 132 -9.01 -16.75 3.08
C LYS A 132 -7.98 -17.71 3.67
N LYS A 133 -6.69 -17.47 3.46
CA LYS A 133 -5.58 -18.25 4.05
C LYS A 133 -5.16 -17.75 5.44
N GLY A 134 -5.91 -16.81 6.02
CA GLY A 134 -5.60 -16.20 7.32
C GLY A 134 -4.90 -14.85 7.21
N GLY A 135 -4.59 -14.40 5.99
CA GLY A 135 -3.95 -13.12 5.72
C GLY A 135 -2.65 -13.26 4.95
N GLY A 136 -2.15 -12.13 4.45
CA GLY A 136 -0.89 -12.12 3.70
C GLY A 136 -0.67 -10.88 2.86
N PHE A 137 0.55 -10.78 2.33
CA PHE A 137 0.93 -9.72 1.40
C PHE A 137 0.57 -10.08 -0.04
N VAL A 138 0.11 -9.09 -0.79
CA VAL A 138 -0.19 -9.18 -2.23
C VAL A 138 0.33 -7.92 -2.91
N GLU A 139 1.13 -8.11 -3.95
CA GLU A 139 1.60 -7.01 -4.80
C GLU A 139 0.60 -6.75 -5.94
N PHE A 140 0.25 -5.49 -6.20
CA PHE A 140 -0.68 -5.09 -7.27
C PHE A 140 -0.46 -3.63 -7.66
N TYR A 141 -1.15 -3.15 -8.69
CA TYR A 141 -1.17 -1.73 -9.04
C TYR A 141 -2.48 -1.10 -8.60
N TRP A 142 -2.41 0.11 -8.04
CA TRP A 142 -3.61 0.84 -7.60
C TRP A 142 -3.38 2.34 -7.58
N LEU A 143 -4.44 3.13 -7.67
CA LEU A 143 -4.35 4.59 -7.62
C LEU A 143 -3.82 5.05 -6.25
N LYS A 144 -2.65 5.71 -6.24
CA LYS A 144 -2.15 6.41 -5.04
C LYS A 144 -2.92 7.71 -4.85
N PRO A 145 -3.39 8.05 -3.63
CA PRO A 145 -4.05 9.32 -3.38
C PRO A 145 -3.22 10.51 -3.90
N GLY A 146 -3.84 11.36 -4.73
CA GLY A 146 -3.19 12.51 -5.35
C GLY A 146 -2.32 12.21 -6.58
N ALA A 147 -2.12 10.95 -6.96
CA ALA A 147 -1.41 10.58 -8.19
C ALA A 147 -2.34 10.57 -9.42
N LYS A 148 -1.74 10.72 -10.61
CA LYS A 148 -2.47 10.69 -11.90
C LYS A 148 -2.69 9.29 -12.47
N GLY A 149 -2.11 8.26 -11.86
CA GLY A 149 -2.19 6.89 -12.36
C GLY A 149 -1.89 5.88 -11.27
N GLU A 150 -2.11 4.61 -11.61
CA GLU A 150 -1.82 3.52 -10.71
C GLU A 150 -0.32 3.36 -10.47
N GLN A 151 0.01 3.06 -9.23
CA GLN A 151 1.38 2.78 -8.80
C GLN A 151 1.43 1.41 -8.16
N LYS A 152 2.63 0.83 -8.20
CA LYS A 152 2.91 -0.44 -7.56
C LYS A 152 2.68 -0.33 -6.06
N LYS A 153 1.91 -1.27 -5.51
CA LYS A 153 1.51 -1.33 -4.11
C LYS A 153 1.74 -2.73 -3.57
N LEU A 154 2.29 -2.81 -2.37
CA LEU A 154 2.34 -4.04 -1.58
C LEU A 154 1.28 -3.94 -0.49
N GLY A 155 0.14 -4.60 -0.72
CA GLY A 155 -0.96 -4.64 0.25
C GLY A 155 -0.84 -5.80 1.21
N TYR A 156 -1.35 -5.62 2.42
CA TYR A 156 -1.55 -6.68 3.40
C TYR A 156 -3.03 -6.76 3.74
N VAL A 157 -3.56 -7.98 3.85
CA VAL A 157 -4.96 -8.26 4.15
C VAL A 157 -5.09 -9.30 5.24
N GLU A 158 -6.14 -9.19 6.04
CA GLU A 158 -6.58 -10.23 6.99
C GLU A 158 -8.11 -10.36 6.99
N PRO A 159 -8.64 -11.55 7.31
CA PRO A 159 -10.07 -11.71 7.56
C PRO A 159 -10.48 -10.90 8.79
N VAL A 160 -11.67 -10.27 8.76
CA VAL A 160 -12.28 -9.68 9.94
C VAL A 160 -13.03 -10.79 10.69
N PRO A 161 -12.58 -11.22 11.90
CA PRO A 161 -13.09 -12.43 12.54
C PRO A 161 -14.59 -12.38 12.81
N GLY A 162 -15.27 -13.52 12.59
CA GLY A 162 -16.72 -13.64 12.81
C GLY A 162 -17.58 -12.92 11.77
N THR A 163 -16.99 -12.50 10.64
CA THR A 163 -17.70 -11.81 9.56
C THR A 163 -17.35 -12.40 8.20
N LYS A 164 -18.06 -11.98 7.15
CA LYS A 164 -17.75 -12.31 5.75
C LYS A 164 -16.77 -11.33 5.09
N TYR A 165 -16.17 -10.44 5.87
CA TYR A 165 -15.34 -9.34 5.40
C TYR A 165 -13.86 -9.64 5.58
N PHE A 166 -13.04 -9.03 4.73
CA PHE A 166 -11.61 -8.87 4.96
C PHE A 166 -11.24 -7.40 4.83
N ILE A 167 -10.23 -6.99 5.58
CA ILE A 167 -9.70 -5.64 5.58
C ILE A 167 -8.26 -5.67 5.08
N GLY A 168 -7.87 -4.62 4.38
CA GLY A 168 -6.48 -4.44 3.99
C GLY A 168 -6.04 -2.99 3.96
N THR A 169 -4.73 -2.84 3.86
CA THR A 169 -4.02 -1.61 3.56
C THR A 169 -2.79 -1.94 2.73
N GLY A 170 -1.91 -0.97 2.46
CA GLY A 170 -0.63 -1.27 1.84
C GLY A 170 0.27 -0.05 1.68
N VAL A 171 1.54 -0.33 1.38
CA VAL A 171 2.57 0.64 1.07
C VAL A 171 2.77 0.74 -0.44
N TYR A 172 2.89 1.95 -0.97
CA TYR A 172 3.29 2.17 -2.36
C TYR A 172 4.79 2.03 -2.49
N LEU A 173 5.22 1.27 -3.49
CA LEU A 173 6.64 1.01 -3.75
C LEU A 173 7.19 2.10 -4.70
N PRO A 174 8.46 2.51 -4.52
CA PRO A 174 9.13 3.47 -5.39
C PRO A 174 9.27 2.98 -6.83
#